data_AF-A0A8J2VB82-F1
#
_entry.id   AF-A0A8J2VB82-F1
#
_cell.length_a   1.000
_cell.length_b   1.000
_cell.length_c   1.000
_cell.angle_alpha   90.00
_cell.angle_beta   90.00
_cell.angle_gamma   90.00
#
_symmetry.space_group_name_H-M   'P 1'
#
loop_
_entity.id
_entity.type
_entity.pdbx_description
1 polymer ?
#
loop_
_entity_poly.entity_id
_entity_poly.type
_entity_poly.pdbx_seq_one_letter_code
_entity_poly.pdbx_strand_id
1 'polypeptide(L)'
;MSPMRFLSVSLVFFFLLIACDADKKQNSEVSFENSDSIKISLPKTDVTFPRLSPHAQDVITSWQYFQEFENDLRRINSGNVRNYQTETERMVSVSDSLLKNIPEPLNTNAISSRMRVVNVRVKLLDETMHQPNVETNIISKNLEETNVAFSNLITQINEKFEKQRIDELTRSSQNSEQEDSLSIE
;
A
#
# COMPACT_ATOMS: atom_id res chain seq x y z
N MET A 1 38.74 -40.19 39.14
CA MET A 1 39.13 -40.36 37.73
C MET A 1 37.86 -40.66 36.95
N SER A 2 37.42 -39.66 36.20
CA SER A 2 36.07 -39.50 35.66
C SER A 2 35.69 -40.56 34.61
N PRO A 3 34.40 -40.81 34.41
CA PRO A 3 33.90 -41.98 33.70
C PRO A 3 33.93 -41.82 32.17
N MET A 4 34.15 -42.96 31.51
CA MET A 4 33.75 -43.23 30.13
C MET A 4 32.28 -42.82 29.89
N ARG A 5 32.04 -41.64 29.32
CA ARG A 5 30.75 -41.23 28.75
C ARG A 5 30.93 -40.19 27.63
N PHE A 6 31.86 -40.43 26.73
CA PHE A 6 32.04 -39.59 25.52
C PHE A 6 32.16 -40.42 24.24
N LEU A 7 31.71 -41.68 24.24
CA LEU A 7 31.78 -42.56 23.08
C LEU A 7 30.41 -42.87 22.44
N SER A 8 29.34 -42.16 22.81
CA SER A 8 27.97 -42.50 22.36
C SER A 8 27.16 -41.34 21.80
N VAL A 9 27.74 -40.16 21.59
CA VAL A 9 27.03 -39.01 20.97
C VAL A 9 27.62 -38.61 19.61
N SER A 10 28.73 -39.23 19.19
CA SER A 10 29.39 -38.93 17.90
C SER A 10 28.96 -39.84 16.73
N LEU A 11 27.90 -40.65 16.87
CA LEU A 11 27.46 -41.59 15.82
C LEU A 11 26.08 -41.27 15.22
N VAL A 12 25.51 -40.09 15.49
CA VAL A 12 24.22 -39.64 14.90
C VAL A 12 24.43 -38.42 13.98
N PHE A 13 25.63 -38.28 13.39
CA PHE A 13 25.94 -37.22 12.43
C PHE A 13 26.35 -37.75 11.04
N PHE A 14 26.04 -39.01 10.73
CA PHE A 14 26.48 -39.67 9.49
C PHE A 14 25.35 -40.18 8.60
N PHE A 15 24.20 -39.50 8.58
CA PHE A 15 23.08 -39.82 7.67
C PHE A 15 22.56 -38.61 6.87
N LEU A 16 23.45 -37.72 6.42
CA LEU A 16 23.08 -36.61 5.52
C LEU A 16 23.76 -36.65 4.15
N LEU A 17 24.20 -37.81 3.67
CA LEU A 17 24.71 -37.96 2.30
C LEU A 17 23.87 -38.96 1.51
N ILE A 18 22.62 -38.58 1.24
CA ILE A 18 21.90 -39.14 0.09
C ILE A 18 22.32 -38.29 -1.11
N ALA A 19 23.06 -38.95 -1.99
CA ALA A 19 23.61 -38.44 -3.22
C ALA A 19 22.49 -37.97 -4.17
N CYS A 20 22.64 -36.74 -4.66
CA CYS A 20 21.96 -36.24 -5.84
C CYS A 20 22.69 -36.83 -7.06
N ASP A 21 21.95 -37.61 -7.86
CA ASP A 21 22.45 -38.19 -9.10
C ASP A 21 22.69 -37.06 -10.12
N ALA A 22 23.94 -36.85 -10.48
CA ALA A 22 24.33 -35.84 -11.46
C ALA A 22 24.34 -36.49 -12.85
N ASP A 23 23.16 -36.67 -13.43
CA ASP A 23 23.05 -37.09 -14.82
C ASP A 23 23.04 -35.87 -15.76
N LYS A 24 24.19 -35.72 -16.43
CA LYS A 24 24.43 -35.21 -17.79
C LYS A 24 23.94 -33.80 -18.14
N LYS A 25 24.96 -32.94 -18.34
CA LYS A 25 24.96 -31.78 -19.24
C LYS A 25 24.26 -32.12 -20.56
N GLN A 26 23.04 -31.65 -20.74
CA GLN A 26 22.52 -31.30 -22.04
C GLN A 26 22.61 -29.78 -22.15
N ASN A 27 23.46 -29.32 -23.06
CA ASN A 27 23.43 -27.98 -23.61
C ASN A 27 22.09 -27.82 -24.34
N SER A 28 21.03 -27.52 -23.58
CA SER A 28 19.86 -26.88 -24.13
C SER A 28 20.19 -25.40 -24.13
N GLU A 29 20.52 -24.89 -25.31
CA GLU A 29 20.30 -23.50 -25.64
C GLU A 29 18.84 -23.23 -25.29
N VAL A 30 18.61 -22.77 -24.06
CA VAL A 30 17.36 -22.14 -23.68
C VAL A 30 17.38 -20.87 -24.51
N SER A 31 16.77 -20.97 -25.69
CA SER A 31 16.15 -19.83 -26.31
C SER A 31 15.42 -19.13 -25.18
N PHE A 32 15.90 -17.95 -24.79
CA PHE A 32 15.03 -16.93 -24.25
C PHE A 32 14.02 -16.68 -25.38
N GLU A 33 12.98 -17.53 -25.44
CA GLU A 33 11.70 -17.07 -25.92
C GLU A 33 11.44 -15.84 -25.08
N ASN A 34 11.55 -14.69 -25.76
CA ASN A 34 11.03 -13.44 -25.27
C ASN A 34 9.72 -13.79 -24.57
N SER A 35 9.66 -13.60 -23.25
CA SER A 35 8.44 -13.81 -22.51
C SER A 35 7.40 -12.98 -23.23
N ASP A 36 6.53 -13.64 -23.99
CA ASP A 36 5.31 -13.03 -24.50
C ASP A 36 4.63 -12.58 -23.22
N SER A 37 4.74 -11.27 -22.96
CA SER A 37 4.14 -10.65 -21.79
C SER A 37 2.68 -11.06 -21.86
N ILE A 38 2.24 -11.96 -20.97
CA ILE A 38 0.84 -12.34 -20.89
C ILE A 38 0.09 -11.01 -20.77
N LYS A 39 -0.68 -10.67 -21.81
CA LYS A 39 -1.31 -9.37 -21.89
C LYS A 39 -2.47 -9.37 -20.90
N ILE A 40 -2.16 -9.02 -19.65
CA ILE A 40 -3.15 -8.89 -18.58
C ILE A 40 -4.14 -7.81 -19.01
N SER A 41 -5.43 -8.16 -19.01
CA SER A 41 -6.52 -7.23 -19.26
C SER A 41 -7.44 -7.26 -18.07
N LEU A 42 -7.54 -6.13 -17.36
CA LEU A 42 -8.48 -5.95 -16.27
C LEU A 42 -9.81 -5.39 -16.79
N PRO A 43 -10.95 -5.80 -16.21
CA PRO A 43 -12.21 -5.15 -16.51
C PRO A 43 -12.17 -3.70 -16.04
N LYS A 44 -12.73 -2.80 -16.84
CA LYS A 44 -12.95 -1.42 -16.41
C LYS A 44 -13.84 -1.44 -15.17
N THR A 45 -13.41 -0.74 -14.12
CA THR A 45 -14.16 -0.57 -12.88
C THR A 45 -14.51 0.90 -12.71
N ASP A 46 -15.80 1.20 -12.59
CA ASP A 46 -16.28 2.56 -12.32
C ASP A 46 -16.11 2.87 -10.83
N VAL A 47 -14.91 3.32 -10.45
CA VAL A 47 -14.58 3.68 -9.06
C VAL A 47 -14.87 5.15 -8.81
N THR A 48 -15.68 5.42 -7.78
CA THR A 48 -15.92 6.76 -7.27
C THR A 48 -15.27 6.91 -5.90
N PHE A 49 -14.16 7.64 -5.84
CA PHE A 49 -13.53 7.99 -4.57
C PHE A 49 -14.33 9.08 -3.83
N PRO A 50 -14.31 9.07 -2.48
CA PRO A 50 -14.87 10.17 -1.70
C PRO A 50 -14.25 11.50 -2.13
N ARG A 51 -15.03 12.58 -2.04
CA ARG A 51 -14.53 13.93 -2.31
C ARG A 51 -13.79 14.46 -1.08
N LEU A 52 -12.69 15.15 -1.28
CA LEU A 52 -12.04 15.90 -0.23
C LEU A 52 -12.93 17.05 0.24
N SER A 53 -12.97 17.30 1.55
CA SER A 53 -13.58 18.51 2.09
C SER A 53 -12.78 19.74 1.65
N PRO A 54 -13.37 20.95 1.61
CA PRO A 54 -12.64 22.15 1.17
C PRO A 54 -11.32 22.36 1.92
N HIS A 55 -11.33 22.24 3.25
CA HIS A 55 -10.12 22.39 4.06
C HIS A 55 -9.10 21.25 3.83
N ALA A 56 -9.57 20.02 3.57
CA ALA A 56 -8.69 18.93 3.20
C ALA A 56 -8.01 19.19 1.85
N GLN A 57 -8.77 19.72 0.89
CA GLN A 57 -8.29 20.09 -0.44
C GLN A 57 -7.18 21.13 -0.36
N ASP A 58 -7.31 22.15 0.49
CA ASP A 58 -6.31 23.21 0.65
C ASP A 58 -4.93 22.64 1.06
N VAL A 59 -4.93 21.67 1.98
CA VAL A 59 -3.69 21.02 2.43
C VAL A 59 -3.15 20.04 1.37
N ILE A 60 -4.03 19.23 0.77
CA ILE A 60 -3.66 18.20 -0.20
C ILE A 60 -3.18 18.78 -1.54
N THR A 61 -3.61 19.98 -1.92
CA THR A 61 -3.22 20.58 -3.21
C THR A 61 -1.70 20.72 -3.34
N SER A 62 -0.99 20.91 -2.22
CA SER A 62 0.48 20.95 -2.18
C SER A 62 1.17 19.57 -2.16
N TRP A 63 0.41 18.49 -1.98
CA TRP A 63 0.93 17.14 -1.79
C TRP A 63 0.87 16.33 -3.09
N GLN A 64 1.82 16.61 -3.98
CA GLN A 64 1.88 16.03 -5.34
C GLN A 64 1.76 14.50 -5.37
N TYR A 65 2.43 13.77 -4.47
CA TYR A 65 2.37 12.30 -4.43
C TYR A 65 0.96 11.74 -4.19
N PHE A 66 0.10 12.48 -3.49
CA PHE A 66 -1.30 12.10 -3.31
C PHE A 66 -2.06 12.14 -4.64
N GLN A 67 -1.89 13.23 -5.39
CA GLN A 67 -2.52 13.42 -6.69
C GLN A 67 -2.00 12.42 -7.72
N GLU A 68 -0.69 12.16 -7.72
CA GLU A 68 -0.09 11.14 -8.58
C GLU A 68 -0.65 9.75 -8.29
N PHE A 69 -0.72 9.36 -7.01
CA PHE A 69 -1.27 8.07 -6.62
C PHE A 69 -2.75 7.93 -7.02
N GLU A 70 -3.56 8.97 -6.78
CA GLU A 70 -4.96 8.98 -7.20
C GLU A 70 -5.09 8.81 -8.72
N ASN A 71 -4.27 9.52 -9.49
CA ASN A 71 -4.31 9.46 -10.94
C ASN A 71 -3.92 8.08 -11.47
N ASP A 72 -2.88 7.45 -10.90
CA ASP A 72 -2.44 6.12 -11.29
C ASP A 72 -3.50 5.07 -10.92
N LEU A 73 -4.11 5.20 -9.73
CA LEU A 73 -5.21 4.32 -9.33
C LEU A 73 -6.45 4.51 -10.22
N ARG A 74 -6.78 5.73 -10.65
CA ARG A 74 -7.87 5.95 -11.63
C ARG A 74 -7.53 5.34 -12.99
N ARG A 75 -6.27 5.45 -13.43
CA ARG A 75 -5.79 4.90 -14.71
C ARG A 75 -5.92 3.38 -14.73
N ILE A 76 -5.45 2.69 -13.69
CA ILE A 76 -5.54 1.23 -13.62
C ILE A 76 -6.99 0.75 -13.59
N ASN A 77 -7.89 1.44 -12.87
CA ASN A 77 -9.32 1.13 -12.87
C ASN A 77 -10.01 1.41 -14.20
N SER A 78 -9.50 2.36 -15.00
CA SER A 78 -10.07 2.66 -16.33
C SER A 78 -9.86 1.54 -17.35
N GLY A 79 -8.98 0.57 -17.05
CA GLY A 79 -8.57 -0.48 -17.98
C GLY A 79 -7.60 0.01 -19.08
N ASN A 80 -7.31 1.32 -19.14
CA ASN A 80 -6.44 1.93 -20.15
C ASN A 80 -4.98 1.95 -19.70
N VAL A 81 -4.41 0.75 -19.51
CA VAL A 81 -3.01 0.58 -19.12
C VAL A 81 -2.30 -0.27 -20.18
N ARG A 82 -1.20 0.26 -20.72
CA ARG A 82 -0.39 -0.43 -21.73
C ARG A 82 0.35 -1.63 -21.15
N ASN A 83 0.91 -1.46 -19.94
CA ASN A 83 1.58 -2.50 -19.19
C ASN A 83 1.22 -2.36 -17.70
N TYR A 84 0.39 -3.27 -17.20
CA TYR A 84 -0.08 -3.23 -15.82
C TYR A 84 1.05 -3.44 -14.80
N GLN A 85 2.04 -4.26 -15.12
CA GLN A 85 3.20 -4.53 -14.25
C GLN A 85 4.00 -3.25 -14.00
N THR A 86 4.39 -2.56 -15.08
CA THR A 86 5.10 -1.28 -14.95
C THR A 86 4.27 -0.21 -14.24
N GLU A 87 2.95 -0.20 -14.44
CA GLU A 87 2.07 0.76 -13.74
C GLU A 87 2.03 0.45 -12.22
N THR A 88 1.92 -0.82 -11.82
CA THR A 88 1.89 -1.18 -10.39
C THR A 88 3.24 -0.96 -9.71
N GLU A 89 4.37 -1.21 -10.38
CA GLU A 89 5.72 -0.89 -9.88
C GLU A 89 5.86 0.61 -9.59
N ARG A 90 5.37 1.45 -10.52
CA ARG A 90 5.34 2.90 -10.35
C ARG A 90 4.43 3.29 -9.18
N MET A 91 3.24 2.71 -9.07
CA MET A 91 2.33 3.00 -7.95
C MET A 91 2.93 2.62 -6.59
N VAL A 92 3.70 1.54 -6.50
CA VAL A 92 4.46 1.19 -5.29
C VAL A 92 5.43 2.31 -4.94
N SER A 93 6.22 2.78 -5.92
CA SER A 93 7.20 3.87 -5.73
C SER A 93 6.55 5.19 -5.29
N VAL A 94 5.41 5.55 -5.90
CA VAL A 94 4.62 6.72 -5.53
C VAL A 94 4.07 6.56 -4.11
N SER A 95 3.56 5.38 -3.74
CA SER A 95 3.01 5.14 -2.41
C SER A 95 4.07 5.15 -1.30
N ASP A 96 5.30 4.70 -1.59
CA ASP A 96 6.43 4.83 -0.67
C ASP A 96 6.79 6.30 -0.46
N SER A 97 6.71 7.11 -1.53
CA SER A 97 6.94 8.56 -1.46
C SER A 97 5.82 9.28 -0.72
N LEU A 98 4.56 8.86 -0.88
CA LEU A 98 3.42 9.33 -0.12
C LEU A 98 3.65 9.13 1.38
N LEU A 99 4.07 7.94 1.79
CA LEU A 99 4.31 7.62 3.20
C LEU A 99 5.48 8.39 3.81
N LYS A 100 6.50 8.75 3.02
CA LYS A 100 7.69 9.50 3.48
C LYS A 100 7.47 11.00 3.56
N ASN A 101 6.55 11.55 2.77
CA ASN A 101 6.39 12.99 2.59
C ASN A 101 5.01 13.47 3.06
N ILE A 102 4.57 13.02 4.23
CA ILE A 102 3.29 13.40 4.81
C ILE A 102 3.36 14.88 5.25
N PRO A 103 2.45 15.76 4.79
CA PRO A 103 2.40 17.14 5.25
C PRO A 103 2.17 17.20 6.76
N GLU A 104 2.84 18.12 7.45
CA GLU A 104 2.73 18.30 8.91
C GLU A 104 1.27 18.36 9.42
N PRO A 105 0.35 19.11 8.79
CA PRO A 105 -1.05 19.12 9.22
C PRO A 105 -1.68 17.72 9.19
N LEU A 106 -1.28 16.84 8.28
CA LEU A 106 -1.81 15.48 8.13
C LEU A 106 -1.01 14.43 8.92
N ASN A 107 0.12 14.80 9.52
CA ASN A 107 1.04 13.88 10.19
C ASN A 107 0.49 13.42 11.55
N THR A 108 -0.52 12.55 11.50
CA THR A 108 -1.20 11.96 12.65
C THR A 108 -1.17 10.45 12.57
N ASN A 109 -1.22 9.77 13.71
CA ASN A 109 -1.23 8.30 13.77
C ASN A 109 -2.37 7.67 12.95
N ALA A 110 -3.54 8.30 12.94
CA ALA A 110 -4.70 7.80 12.20
C ALA A 110 -4.45 7.81 10.68
N ILE A 111 -3.97 8.94 10.15
CA ILE A 111 -3.72 9.09 8.71
C ILE A 111 -2.49 8.26 8.30
N SER A 112 -1.40 8.26 9.07
CA SER A 112 -0.19 7.48 8.75
C SER A 112 -0.48 5.97 8.74
N SER A 113 -1.34 5.49 9.64
CA SER A 113 -1.80 4.10 9.64
C SER A 113 -2.58 3.76 8.36
N ARG A 114 -3.49 4.64 7.91
CA ARG A 114 -4.25 4.42 6.66
C ARG A 114 -3.37 4.48 5.42
N MET A 115 -2.39 5.37 5.38
CA MET A 115 -1.38 5.38 4.31
C MET A 115 -0.57 4.09 4.27
N ARG A 116 -0.19 3.53 5.43
CA ARG A 116 0.49 2.23 5.47
C ARG A 116 -0.38 1.12 4.90
N VAL A 117 -1.69 1.14 5.18
CA VAL A 117 -2.63 0.18 4.55
C VAL A 117 -2.65 0.37 3.04
N VAL A 118 -2.75 1.60 2.53
CA VAL A 118 -2.65 1.88 1.08
C VAL A 118 -1.35 1.32 0.49
N ASN A 119 -0.21 1.59 1.13
CA ASN A 119 1.10 1.11 0.70
C ASN A 119 1.19 -0.43 0.67
N VAL A 120 0.65 -1.11 1.68
CA VAL A 120 0.61 -2.58 1.68
C VAL A 120 -0.30 -3.12 0.59
N ARG A 121 -1.48 -2.51 0.38
CA ARG A 121 -2.43 -2.96 -0.65
C ARG A 121 -1.87 -2.82 -2.06
N VAL A 122 -1.20 -1.72 -2.36
CA VAL A 122 -0.58 -1.56 -3.68
C VAL A 122 0.61 -2.51 -3.88
N LYS A 123 1.37 -2.83 -2.83
CA LYS A 123 2.44 -3.85 -2.89
C LYS A 123 1.87 -5.25 -3.16
N LEU A 124 0.76 -5.62 -2.51
CA LEU A 124 0.09 -6.89 -2.77
C LEU A 124 -0.49 -6.95 -4.19
N LEU A 125 -1.04 -5.84 -4.69
CA LEU A 125 -1.49 -5.72 -6.08
C LEU A 125 -0.33 -5.91 -7.05
N ASP A 126 0.79 -5.26 -6.81
CA ASP A 126 2.00 -5.37 -7.62
C ASP A 126 2.57 -6.79 -7.61
N GLU A 127 2.72 -7.41 -6.43
CA GLU A 127 3.13 -8.80 -6.28
C GLU A 127 2.22 -9.74 -7.07
N THR A 128 0.91 -9.56 -6.96
CA THR A 128 -0.08 -10.37 -7.70
C THR A 128 0.03 -10.14 -9.20
N MET A 129 0.28 -8.91 -9.66
CA MET A 129 0.43 -8.59 -11.08
C MET A 129 1.66 -9.26 -11.73
N HIS A 130 2.69 -9.53 -10.92
CA HIS A 130 3.93 -10.19 -11.35
C HIS A 130 3.89 -11.71 -11.20
N GLN A 131 2.83 -12.28 -10.60
CA GLN A 131 2.71 -13.73 -10.47
C GLN A 131 2.38 -14.39 -11.81
N PRO A 132 3.15 -15.40 -12.24
CA PRO A 132 2.84 -16.14 -13.46
C PRO A 132 1.55 -16.95 -13.29
N ASN A 133 0.71 -16.98 -14.33
CA ASN A 133 -0.55 -17.72 -14.37
C ASN A 133 -1.56 -17.35 -13.28
N VAL A 134 -1.46 -16.16 -12.69
CA VAL A 134 -2.44 -15.68 -11.73
C VAL A 134 -3.81 -15.46 -12.39
N GLU A 135 -4.87 -15.82 -11.69
CA GLU A 135 -6.23 -15.58 -12.19
C GLU A 135 -6.61 -14.10 -12.08
N THR A 136 -7.27 -13.57 -13.13
CA THR A 136 -7.68 -12.16 -13.21
C THR A 136 -8.59 -11.70 -12.06
N ASN A 137 -9.40 -12.59 -11.49
CA ASN A 137 -10.23 -12.33 -10.31
C ASN A 137 -9.37 -11.98 -9.07
N ILE A 138 -8.21 -12.60 -8.88
CA ILE A 138 -7.29 -12.34 -7.77
C ILE A 138 -6.67 -10.95 -7.94
N ILE A 139 -6.24 -10.59 -9.16
CA ILE A 139 -5.75 -9.24 -9.44
C ILE A 139 -6.86 -8.22 -9.22
N SER A 140 -8.07 -8.48 -9.73
CA SER A 140 -9.22 -7.58 -9.60
C SER A 140 -9.59 -7.35 -8.14
N LYS A 141 -9.53 -8.39 -7.30
CA LYS A 141 -9.75 -8.29 -5.86
C LYS A 141 -8.69 -7.42 -5.17
N ASN A 142 -7.40 -7.61 -5.50
CA ASN A 142 -6.34 -6.76 -4.93
C ASN A 142 -6.49 -5.29 -5.36
N LEU A 143 -6.94 -5.03 -6.60
CA LEU A 143 -7.25 -3.69 -7.05
C LEU A 143 -8.44 -3.09 -6.27
N GLU A 144 -9.51 -3.85 -6.07
CA GLU A 144 -10.65 -3.43 -5.23
C GLU A 144 -10.21 -3.10 -3.80
N GLU A 145 -9.40 -3.95 -3.17
CA GLU A 145 -8.88 -3.71 -1.82
C GLU A 145 -7.98 -2.47 -1.76
N THR A 146 -7.24 -2.17 -2.83
CA THR A 146 -6.47 -0.93 -2.97
C THR A 146 -7.39 0.30 -3.08
N ASN A 147 -8.46 0.21 -3.86
CA ASN A 147 -9.48 1.25 -3.99
C ASN A 147 -10.16 1.56 -2.65
N VAL A 148 -10.51 0.52 -1.89
CA VAL A 148 -11.12 0.65 -0.56
C VAL A 148 -10.14 1.31 0.42
N ALA A 149 -8.87 0.87 0.42
CA ALA A 149 -7.84 1.46 1.27
C ALA A 149 -7.65 2.96 0.98
N PHE A 150 -7.61 3.35 -0.29
CA PHE A 150 -7.47 4.75 -0.69
C PHE A 150 -8.71 5.58 -0.33
N SER A 151 -9.91 5.04 -0.53
CA SER A 151 -11.16 5.69 -0.10
C SER A 151 -11.18 5.93 1.42
N ASN A 152 -10.74 4.94 2.20
CA ASN A 152 -10.65 5.06 3.66
C ASN A 152 -9.61 6.11 4.10
N LEU A 153 -8.50 6.27 3.36
CA LEU A 153 -7.55 7.34 3.61
C LEU A 153 -8.21 8.72 3.40
N ILE A 154 -8.93 8.91 2.30
CA ILE A 154 -9.63 10.16 2.02
C ILE A 154 -10.64 10.48 3.13
N THR A 155 -11.46 9.50 3.51
CA THR A 155 -12.42 9.66 4.61
C THR A 155 -11.72 10.06 5.92
N GLN A 156 -10.63 9.39 6.27
CA GLN A 156 -9.88 9.71 7.49
C GLN A 156 -9.30 11.13 7.47
N ILE A 157 -8.87 11.61 6.31
CA ILE A 157 -8.39 12.98 6.15
C ILE A 157 -9.53 13.97 6.34
N ASN A 158 -10.69 13.73 5.73
CA ASN A 158 -11.87 14.58 5.89
C ASN A 158 -12.32 14.67 7.35
N GLU A 159 -12.40 13.53 8.04
CA GLU A 159 -12.77 13.46 9.47
C GLU A 159 -11.84 14.30 10.35
N LYS A 160 -10.54 14.30 10.05
CA LYS A 160 -9.56 15.08 10.81
C LYS A 160 -9.89 16.58 10.75
N PHE A 161 -10.11 17.12 9.56
CA PHE A 161 -10.38 18.55 9.39
C PHE A 161 -11.77 18.94 9.89
N GLU A 162 -12.75 18.06 9.74
CA GLU A 162 -14.09 18.30 10.28
C GLU A 162 -14.05 18.37 11.81
N LYS A 163 -13.30 17.47 12.46
CA LYS A 163 -13.09 17.54 13.91
C LYS A 163 -12.40 18.83 14.33
N GLN A 164 -11.33 19.24 13.64
CA GLN A 164 -10.63 20.50 13.95
C GLN A 164 -11.58 21.70 13.90
N ARG A 165 -12.41 21.78 12.86
CA ARG A 165 -13.42 22.83 12.70
C ARG A 165 -14.42 22.86 13.86
N ILE A 166 -14.88 21.70 14.32
CA ILE A 166 -15.80 21.59 15.46
C ILE A 166 -15.12 22.02 16.77
N ASP A 167 -13.88 21.60 16.98
CA ASP A 167 -13.09 21.94 18.18
C ASP A 167 -12.81 23.46 18.24
N GLU A 168 -12.51 24.09 17.09
CA GLU A 168 -12.32 25.54 16.96
C GLU A 168 -13.60 26.31 17.27
N LEU A 169 -14.72 25.89 16.69
CA LEU A 169 -16.02 26.52 16.92
C LEU A 169 -16.40 26.44 18.42
N THR A 170 -16.22 25.28 19.03
CA THR A 170 -16.53 25.05 20.45
C THR A 170 -15.68 25.94 21.36
N ARG A 171 -14.37 26.05 21.10
CA ARG A 171 -13.48 26.95 21.84
C ARG A 171 -13.87 28.43 21.67
N SER A 172 -14.25 28.83 20.44
CA SER A 172 -14.67 30.21 20.18
C SER A 172 -15.94 30.60 20.95
N SER A 173 -16.93 29.71 21.03
CA SER A 173 -18.16 29.94 21.78
C SER A 173 -17.91 30.03 23.29
N GLN A 174 -17.04 29.17 23.83
CA GLN A 174 -16.65 29.21 25.24
C GLN A 174 -15.96 30.52 25.62
N ASN A 175 -15.08 31.02 24.75
CA ASN A 175 -14.39 32.29 24.99
C ASN A 175 -15.37 33.47 24.99
N SER A 176 -16.33 33.52 24.05
CA SER A 176 -17.34 34.59 24.03
C SER A 176 -18.24 34.59 25.27
N GLU A 177 -18.67 33.41 25.75
CA GLU A 177 -19.48 33.30 26.96
C GLU A 177 -18.71 33.77 28.21
N GLN A 178 -17.40 33.50 28.26
CA GLN A 178 -16.54 33.93 29.36
C GLN A 178 -16.31 35.45 29.35
N GLU A 179 -16.09 36.05 28.19
CA GLU A 179 -15.96 37.51 28.04
C GLU A 179 -17.25 38.25 28.43
N ASP A 180 -18.41 37.73 28.05
CA ASP A 180 -19.71 38.29 28.44
C ASP A 180 -19.92 38.21 29.96
N SER A 181 -19.50 37.12 30.60
CA SER A 181 -19.61 36.96 32.07
C SER A 181 -18.71 37.93 32.84
N LEU A 182 -17.54 38.25 32.31
CA LEU A 182 -16.57 39.19 32.90
C LEU A 182 -16.94 40.65 32.66
N SER A 183 -17.79 40.94 31.67
CA SER A 183 -18.22 42.31 31.32
C SER A 183 -19.44 42.78 32.11
N ILE A 184 -20.08 41.88 32.88
CA ILE A 184 -21.26 42.16 33.69
C ILE A 184 -20.90 42.37 35.18
N GLU A 185 -19.66 42.13 35.58
CA GLU A 185 -19.11 42.34 36.95
C GLU A 185 -18.32 43.66 37.05
#